data_AF-A0A235HL59-F1
#
_entry.id   AF-A0A235HL59-F1
#
_cell.length_a   1.000
_cell.length_b   1.000
_cell.length_c   1.000
_cell.angle_alpha   90.00
_cell.angle_beta   90.00
_cell.angle_gamma   90.00
#
_symmetry.space_group_name_H-M   'P 1'
#
loop_
_entity.id
_entity.type
_entity.pdbx_description
1 polymer ?
#
loop_
_entity_poly.entity_id
_entity_poly.type
_entity_poly.pdbx_seq_one_letter_code
_entity_poly.pdbx_strand_id
1 'polypeptide(L)'
;EIRLDIGEVAEVSQAEVYYDTQGRMTSSQLVKQDSYRSLETHHQQVCVAHIEPPGQTGIDRIQAQFEVNEQRVLVVTVKDLLTGKMLVKRGAIAKLK
;
A
#
# COMPACT_ATOMS: atom_id res chain seq x y z
N GLU A 1 -17.96 3.44 3.08
CA GLU A 1 -17.20 2.78 1.99
C GLU A 1 -15.75 2.64 2.44
N ILE A 2 -15.06 1.54 2.12
CA ILE A 2 -13.62 1.38 2.37
C ILE A 2 -12.92 1.32 1.02
N ARG A 3 -11.94 2.21 0.83
CA ARG A 3 -11.08 2.28 -0.36
C ARG A 3 -9.65 1.94 0.05
N LEU A 4 -9.01 1.12 -0.77
CA LEU A 4 -7.64 0.68 -0.52
C LEU A 4 -6.79 1.02 -1.74
N ASP A 5 -5.67 1.70 -1.51
CA ASP A 5 -4.64 1.93 -2.51
C ASP A 5 -3.39 1.18 -2.08
N ILE A 6 -2.91 0.26 -2.91
CA ILE A 6 -1.75 -0.58 -2.61
C ILE A 6 -0.67 -0.25 -3.62
N GLY A 7 0.56 0.00 -3.15
CA GLY A 7 1.66 0.40 -4.00
C GLY A 7 3.01 -0.12 -3.50
N GLU A 8 4.00 -0.10 -4.39
CA GLU A 8 5.39 -0.25 -4.03
C GLU A 8 5.89 1.07 -3.40
N VAL A 9 6.64 0.96 -2.31
CA VAL A 9 7.36 2.09 -1.71
C VAL A 9 8.85 1.81 -1.90
N ALA A 10 9.52 2.67 -2.67
CA ALA A 10 10.97 2.63 -2.79
C ALA A 10 11.60 3.66 -1.85
N GLU A 11 12.46 3.21 -0.95
CA GLU A 11 13.32 4.09 -0.17
C GLU A 11 14.63 4.30 -0.95
N VAL A 12 14.72 5.42 -1.67
CA VAL A 12 15.97 5.80 -2.36
C VAL A 12 16.80 6.63 -1.39
N SER A 13 17.77 5.98 -0.73
CA SER A 13 18.83 6.67 0.01
C SER A 13 20.19 6.33 -0.59
N GLN A 14 20.71 7.19 -1.46
CA GLN A 14 22.13 7.20 -1.80
C GLN A 14 22.64 8.60 -1.46
N ALA A 15 23.67 8.73 -0.64
CA ALA A 15 24.40 9.99 -0.55
C ALA A 15 25.25 10.12 -1.83
N GLU A 16 25.15 11.25 -2.53
CA GLU A 16 26.09 11.54 -3.61
C GLU A 16 27.38 12.11 -3.00
N VAL A 17 28.51 11.48 -3.33
CA VAL A 17 29.83 11.90 -2.89
C VAL A 17 30.61 12.38 -4.11
N TYR A 18 30.94 13.67 -4.13
CA TYR A 18 31.76 14.28 -5.18
C TYR A 18 33.13 14.64 -4.62
N TYR A 19 34.18 14.39 -5.40
CA TYR A 19 35.53 14.88 -5.13
C TYR A 19 35.86 15.99 -6.12
N ASP A 20 36.29 17.14 -5.62
CA ASP A 20 36.77 18.21 -6.50
C ASP A 20 38.19 17.90 -7.03
N THR A 21 38.69 18.74 -7.94
CA THR A 21 40.03 18.59 -8.53
C THR A 21 41.17 18.79 -7.52
N GLN A 22 40.87 19.17 -6.28
CA GLN A 22 41.81 19.30 -5.17
C GLN A 22 41.66 18.13 -4.16
N GLY A 23 40.82 17.14 -4.46
CA GLY A 23 40.59 15.95 -3.62
C GLY A 23 39.68 16.19 -2.42
N ARG A 24 38.99 17.34 -2.35
CA ARG A 24 38.05 17.62 -1.25
C ARG A 24 36.74 16.90 -1.50
N MET A 25 36.30 16.16 -0.49
CA MET A 25 35.03 15.44 -0.48
C MET A 25 33.89 16.42 -0.15
N THR A 26 32.86 16.44 -1.00
CA THR A 26 31.58 17.09 -0.70
C THR A 26 30.49 16.02 -0.71
N SER A 27 29.71 15.93 0.37
CA SER A 27 28.57 15.03 0.49
C SER A 27 27.30 15.89 0.63
N SER A 28 26.32 15.65 -0.23
CA SER A 28 25.00 16.29 -0.16
C SER A 28 23.95 15.29 0.33
N GLN A 29 23.01 15.78 1.15
CA GLN A 29 21.86 14.99 1.56
C GLN A 29 20.86 14.93 0.40
N LEU A 30 20.67 13.74 -0.17
CA LEU A 30 19.55 13.47 -1.05
C LEU A 30 18.26 13.50 -0.22
N VAL A 31 17.33 14.36 -0.62
CA VAL A 31 16.01 14.48 0.01
C VAL A 31 15.31 13.13 -0.12
N LYS A 32 15.04 12.49 1.02
CA LYS A 32 14.27 11.25 1.10
C LYS A 32 12.89 11.48 0.49
N GLN A 33 12.71 11.06 -0.75
CA GLN A 33 11.40 11.00 -1.40
C GLN A 33 10.94 9.55 -1.37
N ASP A 34 10.00 9.25 -0.47
CA ASP A 34 9.25 8.00 -0.52
C ASP A 34 8.37 8.06 -1.78
N SER A 35 8.86 7.47 -2.87
CA SER A 35 8.08 7.37 -4.10
C SER A 35 7.11 6.20 -3.96
N TYR A 36 5.82 6.51 -3.81
CA TYR A 36 4.73 5.54 -3.81
C TYR A 36 4.29 5.27 -5.25
N ARG A 37 4.29 4.01 -5.66
CA ARG A 37 3.79 3.58 -6.97
C ARG A 37 2.64 2.60 -6.79
N SER A 38 1.40 3.04 -7.04
CA SER A 38 0.23 2.17 -6.96
C SER A 38 0.39 0.94 -7.89
N LEU A 39 0.00 -0.23 -7.37
CA LEU A 39 -0.09 -1.50 -8.09
C LEU A 39 -1.33 -1.53 -9.00
N GLU A 40 -2.27 -0.60 -8.82
CA GLU A 40 -3.43 -0.44 -9.68
C GLU A 40 -3.07 0.39 -10.92
N THR A 41 -3.13 -0.25 -12.09
CA THR A 41 -2.84 0.41 -13.39
C THR A 41 -4.03 1.18 -13.94
N HIS A 42 -5.22 0.95 -13.39
CA HIS A 42 -6.44 1.66 -13.75
C HIS A 42 -6.81 2.49 -12.54
N HIS A 43 -6.82 3.82 -12.67
CA HIS A 43 -7.10 4.80 -11.61
C HIS A 43 -8.52 4.72 -11.00
N GLN A 44 -9.21 3.58 -11.12
CA GLN A 44 -10.48 3.32 -10.47
C GLN A 44 -10.19 2.76 -9.08
N GLN A 45 -10.45 3.60 -8.07
CA GLN A 45 -10.42 3.20 -6.67
C GLN A 45 -11.25 1.93 -6.47
N VAL A 46 -10.60 0.84 -6.06
CA VAL A 46 -11.28 -0.43 -5.82
C VAL A 46 -12.05 -0.31 -4.51
N CYS A 47 -13.39 -0.18 -4.61
CA CYS A 47 -14.25 -0.32 -3.45
C CYS A 47 -14.26 -1.79 -3.04
N VAL A 48 -13.63 -2.09 -1.91
CA VAL A 48 -13.46 -3.47 -1.44
C VAL A 48 -14.71 -3.93 -0.69
N ALA A 49 -15.31 -3.08 0.16
CA ALA A 49 -16.47 -3.45 0.95
C ALA A 49 -17.31 -2.24 1.42
N HIS A 50 -18.60 -2.50 1.65
CA HIS A 50 -19.51 -1.59 2.36
C HIS A 50 -19.67 -2.06 3.81
N ILE A 51 -19.63 -1.11 4.74
CA ILE A 51 -19.82 -1.33 6.19
C ILE A 51 -21.07 -0.61 6.65
N GLU A 52 -21.91 -1.33 7.39
CA GLU A 52 -23.12 -0.79 8.01
C GLU A 52 -23.22 -1.32 9.45
N PRO A 53 -23.32 -0.45 10.47
CA PRO A 53 -23.20 1.01 10.41
C PRO A 53 -21.78 1.49 10.00
N PRO A 54 -21.62 2.75 9.57
CA PRO A 54 -20.31 3.30 9.21
C PRO A 54 -19.31 3.25 10.38
N GLY A 55 -18.03 3.16 10.04
CA GLY A 55 -16.95 3.19 11.02
C GLY A 55 -16.83 4.55 11.70
N GLN A 56 -16.20 4.56 12.88
CA GLN A 56 -15.84 5.77 13.61
C GLN A 56 -14.32 5.89 13.65
N THR A 57 -13.80 7.10 13.48
CA THR A 57 -12.36 7.35 13.54
C THR A 57 -11.79 6.93 14.89
N GLY A 58 -10.65 6.24 14.88
CA GLY A 58 -9.97 5.77 16.10
C GLY A 58 -10.52 4.47 16.67
N ILE A 59 -11.49 3.82 15.99
CA ILE A 59 -12.03 2.52 16.39
C ILE A 59 -11.75 1.49 15.29
N ASP A 60 -11.17 0.36 15.69
CA ASP A 60 -10.96 -0.77 14.80
C ASP A 60 -12.30 -1.33 14.32
N ARG A 61 -12.57 -1.19 13.02
CA ARG A 61 -13.85 -1.61 12.44
C ARG A 61 -13.75 -2.84 11.55
N ILE A 62 -12.60 -3.05 10.94
CA ILE A 62 -12.39 -4.15 10.00
C ILE A 62 -11.09 -4.87 10.32
N GLN A 63 -11.06 -6.14 9.95
CA GLN A 63 -9.83 -6.89 9.76
C GLN A 63 -9.71 -7.21 8.28
N ALA A 64 -8.62 -6.78 7.65
CA ALA A 64 -8.30 -7.10 6.28
C ALA A 64 -7.07 -8.02 6.26
N GLN A 65 -7.23 -9.21 5.68
CA GLN A 65 -6.15 -10.16 5.48
C GLN A 65 -5.78 -10.21 4.01
N PHE A 66 -4.50 -10.00 3.72
CA PHE A 66 -3.95 -10.02 2.37
C PHE A 66 -3.15 -11.29 2.13
N GLU A 67 -3.32 -11.86 0.95
CA GLU A 67 -2.59 -13.06 0.53
C GLU A 67 -2.25 -12.95 -0.96
N VAL A 68 -1.12 -13.52 -1.36
CA VAL A 68 -0.84 -13.77 -2.77
C VAL A 68 -1.25 -15.20 -3.08
N ASN A 69 -2.19 -15.38 -4.00
CA ASN A 69 -2.61 -16.72 -4.39
C ASN A 69 -1.62 -17.38 -5.38
N GLU A 70 -1.89 -18.64 -5.72
CA GLU A 70 -1.06 -19.46 -6.62
C GLU A 70 -0.87 -18.83 -8.01
N GLN A 71 -1.85 -18.02 -8.45
CA GLN A 71 -1.80 -17.31 -9.72
C GLN A 71 -1.07 -15.96 -9.60
N ARG A 72 -0.33 -15.67 -8.52
CA ARG A 72 0.31 -14.35 -8.27
C ARG A 72 -0.71 -13.20 -8.31
N VAL A 73 -1.90 -13.40 -7.78
CA VAL A 73 -2.91 -12.34 -7.59
C VAL A 73 -2.94 -12.00 -6.10
N LEU A 74 -2.84 -10.71 -5.79
CA LEU A 74 -3.10 -10.18 -4.46
C LEU A 74 -4.60 -10.24 -4.20
N VAL A 75 -5.00 -11.01 -3.20
CA VAL A 75 -6.38 -11.16 -2.75
C VAL A 75 -6.56 -10.64 -1.33
N VAL A 76 -7.77 -10.19 -1.01
CA VAL A 76 -8.14 -9.73 0.34
C VAL A 76 -9.35 -10.47 0.88
N THR A 77 -9.33 -10.75 2.18
CA THR A 77 -10.49 -11.17 2.96
C THR A 77 -10.77 -10.09 3.99
N VAL A 78 -11.99 -9.56 4.01
CA VAL A 78 -12.40 -8.47 4.91
C VAL A 78 -13.49 -8.97 5.84
N LYS A 79 -13.25 -8.82 7.15
CA LYS A 79 -14.21 -9.11 8.22
C LYS A 79 -14.58 -7.82 8.94
N ASP A 80 -15.87 -7.59 9.12
CA ASP A 80 -16.39 -6.56 10.02
C ASP A 80 -16.20 -7.03 11.47
N LEU A 81 -15.48 -6.25 12.28
CA LEU A 81 -15.21 -6.57 13.67
C LEU A 81 -16.40 -6.28 14.58
N LEU A 82 -17.29 -5.34 14.21
CA LEU A 82 -18.48 -5.05 15.01
C LEU A 82 -19.51 -6.15 14.87
N THR A 83 -19.82 -6.52 13.63
CA THR A 83 -20.89 -7.49 13.33
C THR A 83 -20.39 -8.92 13.24
N GLY A 84 -19.07 -9.13 13.18
CA GLY A 84 -18.44 -10.42 12.93
C GLY A 84 -18.61 -10.93 11.49
N LYS A 85 -19.30 -10.18 10.62
CA LYS A 85 -19.65 -10.59 9.27
C LYS A 85 -18.43 -10.57 8.36
N MET A 86 -18.27 -11.61 7.56
CA MET A 86 -17.33 -11.61 6.45
C MET A 86 -17.93 -10.78 5.30
N LEU A 87 -17.32 -9.64 5.01
CA LEU A 87 -17.75 -8.71 3.96
C LEU A 87 -17.24 -9.13 2.60
N VAL A 88 -15.99 -9.61 2.56
CA VAL A 88 -15.31 -10.09 1.35
C VAL A 88 -14.51 -11.33 1.71
N LYS A 89 -14.55 -12.35 0.83
CA LYS A 89 -13.74 -13.56 0.98
C LYS A 89 -12.87 -13.73 -0.27
N ARG A 90 -11.54 -13.60 -0.11
CA ARG A 90 -10.55 -13.73 -1.19
C ARG A 90 -10.88 -12.93 -2.45
N GLY A 91 -11.33 -11.69 -2.31
CA GLY A 91 -11.57 -10.79 -3.43
C GLY A 91 -10.25 -10.41 -4.11
N ALA A 92 -10.19 -10.50 -5.43
CA ALA A 92 -9.01 -10.11 -6.19
C ALA A 92 -8.84 -8.58 -6.20
N ILE A 93 -7.63 -8.12 -5.92
CA ILE A 93 -7.25 -6.70 -5.95
C ILE A 93 -6.39 -6.46 -7.18
N ALA A 94 -5.18 -7.04 -7.22
CA ALA A 94 -4.20 -6.78 -8.27
C ALA A 94 -3.51 -8.06 -8.75
N LYS A 95 -3.16 -8.10 -10.03
CA LYS A 95 -2.29 -9.14 -10.59
C LYS A 95 -0.83 -8.69 -10.48
N LEU A 96 -0.01 -9.50 -9.81
CA LEU A 96 1.43 -9.24 -9.66
C LEU A 96 2.17 -9.82 -10.87
N LYS A 97 2.97 -8.99 -11.55
CA LYS A 97 3.79 -9.39 -12.71
C LYS A 97 5.16 -9.92 -12.26
#